data_AF-A0A9E3TG11-F1
#
_entry.id   AF-A0A9E3TG11-F1
#
_cell.length_a   1.000
_cell.length_b   1.000
_cell.length_c   1.000
_cell.angle_alpha   90.00
_cell.angle_beta   90.00
_cell.angle_gamma   90.00
#
_symmetry.space_group_name_H-M   'P 1'
#
loop_
_entity.id
_entity.type
_entity.pdbx_description
1 polymer ?
#
loop_
_entity_poly.entity_id
_entity_poly.type
_entity_poly.pdbx_seq_one_letter_code
_entity_poly.pdbx_strand_id
1 'polypeptide(L)' 'MRIYGNGIVSSFREAQHSLTDAVEVRPFDPGEIVEQDYDVWHLQPLLYAIESFEQLAEGFDYWARSERLSL' A
#
# COMPACT_ATOMS: atom_id res chain seq x y z
N MET A 1 2.58 -13.99 -3.33
CA MET A 1 2.00 -12.74 -2.81
C MET A 1 1.21 -13.04 -1.54
N ARG A 2 1.26 -12.19 -0.52
CA ARG A 2 0.39 -12.24 0.67
C ARG A 2 -0.20 -10.86 0.89
N ILE A 3 -1.41 -10.80 1.45
CA ILE A 3 -2.11 -9.55 1.74
C ILE A 3 -2.12 -9.29 3.25
N TYR A 4 -1.92 -8.02 3.62
CA TYR A 4 -1.84 -7.59 5.02
C TYR A 4 -2.69 -6.35 5.33
N GLY A 5 -3.12 -5.60 4.32
CA GLY A 5 -3.98 -4.43 4.51
C GLY A 5 -5.37 -4.83 5.00
N ASN A 6 -5.83 -4.24 6.10
CA ASN A 6 -7.09 -4.62 6.75
C ASN A 6 -8.30 -4.48 5.81
N GLY A 7 -8.38 -3.41 5.02
CA GLY A 7 -9.44 -3.24 4.02
C GLY A 7 -9.58 -4.45 3.10
N ILE A 8 -8.48 -4.81 2.44
CA ILE A 8 -8.41 -5.97 1.53
C ILE A 8 -8.74 -7.28 2.25
N VAL A 9 -8.20 -7.50 3.46
CA VAL A 9 -8.41 -8.74 4.22
C VAL A 9 -9.87 -8.88 4.68
N SER A 10 -10.53 -7.76 4.98
CA SER A 10 -11.92 -7.74 5.45
C SER A 10 -12.96 -7.91 4.33
N SER A 11 -12.55 -7.76 3.06
CA SER A 11 -13.41 -7.83 1.89
C SER A 11 -13.03 -9.00 0.99
N PHE A 12 -13.90 -10.01 0.90
CA PHE A 12 -13.67 -11.18 0.03
C PHE A 12 -13.38 -10.78 -1.42
N ARG A 13 -14.08 -9.77 -1.94
CA ARG A 13 -13.91 -9.30 -3.32
C ARG A 13 -12.57 -8.60 -3.52
N GLU A 14 -12.13 -7.77 -2.58
CA GLU A 14 -10.83 -7.10 -2.67
C GLU A 14 -9.67 -8.09 -2.50
N ALA A 15 -9.79 -9.03 -1.55
CA ALA A 15 -8.80 -10.08 -1.37
C ALA A 15 -8.60 -10.88 -2.67
N GLN A 16 -9.68 -11.29 -3.33
CA GLN A 16 -9.56 -11.99 -4.62
C GLN A 16 -8.96 -11.09 -5.70
N HIS A 17 -9.43 -9.84 -5.83
CA HIS A 17 -8.97 -8.90 -6.85
C HIS A 17 -7.47 -8.61 -6.75
N SER A 18 -6.97 -8.40 -5.53
CA SER A 18 -5.55 -8.10 -5.23
C SER A 18 -4.54 -9.18 -5.66
N LEU A 19 -5.03 -10.38 -5.99
CA LEU A 19 -4.22 -11.52 -6.40
C LEU A 19 -4.36 -11.83 -7.90
N THR A 20 -5.00 -10.95 -8.67
CA THR A 20 -5.17 -11.08 -10.13
C THR A 20 -4.25 -10.16 -10.90
N ASP A 21 -4.09 -10.42 -12.20
CA ASP A 21 -3.33 -9.55 -13.12
C ASP A 21 -4.05 -8.22 -13.44
N ALA A 22 -5.26 -8.00 -12.88
CA ALA A 22 -5.99 -6.75 -13.04
C ALA A 22 -5.49 -5.63 -12.10
N VAL A 23 -4.56 -5.96 -11.19
CA VAL A 23 -3.97 -5.04 -10.23
C VAL A 23 -2.50 -4.86 -10.54
N GLU A 24 -2.10 -3.62 -10.77
CA GLU A 24 -0.69 -3.26 -10.81
C GLU A 24 -0.12 -3.34 -9.39
N VAL A 25 1.05 -3.97 -9.23
CA VAL A 25 1.74 -4.05 -7.94
C VAL A 25 3.10 -3.40 -8.07
N ARG A 26 3.29 -2.28 -7.38
CA ARG A 26 4.56 -1.52 -7.34
C ARG A 26 5.34 -1.82 -6.05
N PRO A 27 6.67 -1.63 -6.05
CA PRO A 27 7.45 -1.65 -4.82
C PRO A 27 7.01 -0.53 -3.86
N PHE A 28 7.10 -0.77 -2.55
CA PHE A 28 6.85 0.25 -1.55
C PHE A 28 7.76 1.48 -1.74
N ASP A 29 7.13 2.63 -2.03
CA ASP A 29 7.75 3.95 -2.11
C ASP A 29 6.82 4.95 -1.40
N PRO A 30 7.17 5.41 -0.18
CA PRO A 30 6.38 6.39 0.55
C PRO A 30 6.09 7.67 -0.25
N GLY A 31 7.03 8.14 -1.05
CA GLY A 31 6.88 9.36 -1.84
C GLY A 31 5.84 9.22 -2.95
N GLU A 32 5.79 8.08 -3.63
CA GLU A 32 4.72 7.80 -4.60
C GLU A 32 3.37 7.52 -3.92
N ILE A 33 3.39 6.79 -2.80
CA ILE A 33 2.17 6.38 -2.09
C ILE A 33 1.38 7.59 -1.59
N VAL A 34 2.04 8.63 -1.07
CA VAL A 34 1.35 9.81 -0.52
C VAL A 34 0.74 10.71 -1.59
N GLU A 35 1.29 10.69 -2.81
CA GLU A 35 0.76 11.42 -3.97
C GLU A 35 -0.29 10.60 -4.75
N GLN A 36 -0.48 9.33 -4.38
CA GLN A 36 -1.39 8.43 -5.08
C GLN A 36 -2.85 8.75 -4.74
N ASP A 37 -3.59 9.24 -5.74
CA ASP A 37 -5.05 9.35 -5.66
C ASP A 37 -5.70 7.97 -5.43
N TYR A 38 -6.74 7.94 -4.61
CA TYR A 38 -7.52 6.73 -4.31
C TYR A 38 -9.03 6.98 -4.34
N ASP A 39 -9.80 5.94 -4.66
CA ASP A 39 -11.26 5.97 -4.66
C ASP A 39 -11.80 4.90 -3.72
N VAL A 40 -12.67 5.28 -2.79
CA VAL A 40 -13.27 4.38 -1.79
C VAL A 40 -14.41 3.52 -2.34
N TRP A 41 -14.98 3.86 -3.50
CA TRP A 41 -16.15 3.18 -4.07
C TRP A 41 -15.80 2.05 -5.04
N HIS A 42 -14.56 2.00 -5.51
CA HIS A 42 -14.09 1.05 -6.52
C HIS A 42 -12.93 0.19 -6.02
N LEU A 43 -12.71 -0.94 -6.71
CA LEU A 43 -11.57 -1.80 -6.42
C LEU A 43 -10.27 -1.10 -6.86
N GLN A 44 -9.24 -1.17 -6.01
CA GLN A 44 -7.99 -0.48 -6.26
C GLN A 44 -7.25 -1.12 -7.44
N PRO A 45 -6.94 -0.36 -8.51
CA PRO A 45 -6.19 -0.88 -9.65
C PRO A 45 -4.68 -0.97 -9.38
N LEU A 46 -4.21 -0.36 -8.29
CA LEU A 46 -2.81 -0.29 -7.90
C LEU A 46 -2.64 -0.65 -6.43
N LEU A 47 -1.66 -1.49 -6.12
CA LEU A 47 -1.21 -1.81 -4.78
C LEU A 47 0.30 -1.65 -4.67
N TYR A 48 0.77 -1.47 -3.43
CA TYR A 48 2.21 -1.40 -3.11
C TYR A 48 2.63 -2.61 -2.27
N ALA A 49 3.70 -3.27 -2.68
CA ALA A 49 4.24 -4.45 -2.02
C ALA A 49 5.42 -4.08 -1.11
N ILE A 50 5.34 -4.52 0.14
CA ILE A 50 6.44 -4.48 1.10
C ILE A 50 7.19 -5.81 1.09
N GLU A 51 8.50 -5.78 1.27
CA GLU A 51 9.35 -6.97 1.46
C GLU A 51 9.34 -7.44 2.91
N SER A 52 9.14 -6.52 3.87
CA SER A 52 9.03 -6.82 5.29
C SER A 52 8.27 -5.73 6.04
N PHE A 53 7.77 -6.04 7.25
CA PHE A 53 7.19 -5.03 8.13
C PHE A 53 8.22 -4.01 8.63
N GLU A 54 9.50 -4.40 8.72
CA GLU A 54 10.59 -3.49 9.08
C GLU A 54 10.77 -2.42 8.00
N GLN A 55 10.79 -2.82 6.72
CA GLN A 55 10.86 -1.90 5.58
C GLN A 55 9.71 -0.89 5.61
N LEU A 56 8.50 -1.34 5.92
CA LEU A 56 7.33 -0.48 6.04
C LEU A 56 7.52 0.56 7.17
N ALA A 57 7.93 0.11 8.35
CA ALA A 57 8.07 0.96 9.53
C ALA A 57 9.22 1.98 9.37
N GLU A 58 10.42 1.50 9.01
CA GLU A 58 11.61 2.35 8.84
C GLU A 58 11.47 3.30 7.65
N GLY A 59 10.94 2.80 6.52
CA GLY A 59 10.75 3.62 5.33
C GLY A 59 9.73 4.73 5.55
N PHE A 60 8.66 4.45 6.30
CA PHE A 60 7.69 5.48 6.68
C PHE A 60 8.27 6.51 7.66
N ASP A 61 9.02 6.09 8.70
CA ASP A 61 9.67 7.03 9.63
C ASP A 61 10.69 7.91 8.92
N TYR A 62 11.49 7.34 8.01
CA TYR A 62 12.45 8.08 7.20
C TYR A 62 11.75 9.15 6.34
N TRP A 63 10.70 8.77 5.61
CA TRP A 63 9.93 9.70 4.78
C TRP A 63 9.26 10.80 5.62
N ALA A 64 8.64 10.45 6.75
CA ALA A 64 8.01 11.44 7.62
C ALA A 64 9.02 12.49 8.13
N ARG A 65 10.24 12.04 8.49
CA ARG A 65 11.33 12.95 8.88
C ARG A 65 11.82 13.82 7.73
N SER A 66 11.91 13.30 6.50
CA SER A 66 12.30 14.12 5.33
C SER A 66 11.27 15.22 5.05
N GLU A 67 9.99 14.93 5.28
CA GLU A 67 8.89 15.91 5.19
C GLU A 67 8.74 16.81 6.42
N ARG A 68 9.64 16.69 7.42
CA ARG A 68 9.63 17.45 8.68
C ARG A 68 8.35 17.26 9.50
N LEU A 69 7.68 16.13 9.35
CA LEU A 69 6.56 15.73 10.18
C LEU A 69 7.12 15.21 11.51
N SER A 70 6.61 15.73 12.63
CA SER A 70 6.90 15.16 13.95
C SER A 70 5.94 14.00 14.21
N LEU A 71 6.47 12.77 14.21
CA LEU A 71 5.78 11.59 14.73
C LEU A 71 6.09 11.40 16.23
#